data_AF-A0A9D8L5M7-F1
#
_entry.id   AF-A0A9D8L5M7-F1
#
_cell.length_a   1.000
_cell.length_b   1.000
_cell.length_c   1.000
_cell.angle_alpha   90.00
_cell.angle_beta   90.00
_cell.angle_gamma   90.00
#
_symmetry.space_group_name_H-M   'P 1'
#
loop_
_entity.id
_entity.type
_entity.pdbx_description
1 polymer ?
#
loop_
_entity_poly.entity_id
_entity_poly.type
_entity_poly.pdbx_seq_one_letter_code
_entity_poly.pdbx_strand_id
1 'polypeptide(L)'
;MATIIEMAGNIEGFEFQRLHGMGDALHDAVIGAVPVSCRIYAPVGGHRELLAYLVRRLLENGANSSFVPQAGGRTVPVAQL
;
A
#
# COMPACT_ATOMS: atom_id res chain seq x y z
N MET A 1 -1.18 -3.92 7.98
CA MET A 1 0.03 -3.39 8.66
C MET A 1 -0.06 -3.58 10.17
N ALA A 2 -1.11 -3.09 10.84
CA ALA A 2 -1.30 -3.20 12.29
C ALA A 2 -1.11 -4.64 12.84
N THR A 3 -1.82 -5.63 12.28
CA THR A 3 -1.72 -7.03 12.72
C THR A 3 -0.29 -7.59 12.62
N ILE A 4 0.46 -7.23 11.57
CA ILE A 4 1.83 -7.70 11.39
C ILE A 4 2.76 -7.07 12.44
N ILE A 5 2.57 -5.79 12.78
CA ILE A 5 3.32 -5.12 13.85
C ILE A 5 3.04 -5.81 15.19
N GLU A 6 1.77 -6.09 15.48
CA GLU A 6 1.36 -6.79 16.70
C GLU A 6 1.97 -8.20 16.79
N MET A 7 1.92 -8.96 15.69
CA MET A 7 2.51 -10.30 15.62
C MET A 7 4.04 -10.30 15.75
N ALA A 8 4.71 -9.30 15.21
CA ALA A 8 6.17 -9.20 15.29
C ALA A 8 6.65 -8.90 16.71
N GLY A 9 5.85 -8.21 17.53
CA GLY A 9 6.17 -7.86 18.92
C GLY A 9 7.28 -6.81 19.09
N ASN A 10 8.01 -6.51 18.02
CA ASN A 10 8.97 -5.41 17.89
C ASN A 10 8.96 -4.90 16.44
N ILE A 11 9.87 -3.99 16.09
CA ILE A 11 9.99 -3.39 14.74
C ILE A 11 11.27 -3.80 14.02
N GLU A 12 12.01 -4.77 14.55
CA GLU A 12 13.31 -5.20 14.02
C GLU A 12 13.16 -6.43 13.13
N GLY A 13 14.10 -6.61 12.19
CA GLY A 13 14.16 -7.82 11.36
C GLY A 13 13.12 -7.91 10.25
N PHE A 14 12.28 -6.88 10.04
CA PHE A 14 11.39 -6.79 8.89
C PHE A 14 11.23 -5.36 8.37
N GLU A 15 10.70 -5.24 7.15
CA GLU A 15 10.28 -3.98 6.55
C GLU A 15 8.92 -4.17 5.89
N PHE A 16 8.11 -3.11 5.88
CA PHE A 16 6.98 -3.03 4.97
C PHE A 16 7.44 -2.56 3.59
N GLN A 17 6.61 -2.81 2.59
CA GLN A 17 6.87 -2.37 1.23
C GLN A 17 5.62 -1.73 0.65
N ARG A 18 5.82 -0.65 -0.10
CA ARG A 18 4.74 0.03 -0.82
C ARG A 18 5.20 0.49 -2.19
N LEU A 19 4.24 0.78 -3.05
CA LEU A 19 4.49 1.37 -4.36
C LEU A 19 4.38 2.88 -4.28
N HIS A 20 5.18 3.57 -5.07
CA HIS A 20 5.07 5.02 -5.21
C HIS A 20 3.68 5.41 -5.75
N GLY A 21 3.03 6.39 -5.11
CA GLY A 21 1.66 6.83 -5.44
C GLY A 21 0.55 5.93 -4.90
N MET A 22 0.88 4.92 -4.10
CA MET A 22 -0.10 4.05 -3.43
C MET A 22 0.26 3.87 -1.95
N GLY A 23 -0.76 3.95 -1.09
CA GLY A 23 -0.60 3.69 0.34
C GLY A 23 0.13 4.78 1.11
N ASP A 24 0.32 5.98 0.54
CA ASP A 24 0.92 7.13 1.23
C ASP A 24 0.14 7.49 2.51
N ALA A 25 -1.18 7.63 2.43
CA ALA A 25 -2.01 7.95 3.59
C ALA A 25 -1.97 6.87 4.69
N LEU A 26 -1.93 5.58 4.31
CA LEU A 26 -1.81 4.47 5.26
C LEU A 26 -0.43 4.48 5.92
N HIS A 27 0.62 4.69 5.12
CA HIS A 27 1.99 4.79 5.60
C HIS A 27 2.15 5.95 6.58
N ASP A 28 1.62 7.13 6.26
CA ASP A 28 1.73 8.32 7.11
C ASP A 28 1.00 8.13 8.45
N ALA A 29 -0.17 7.47 8.42
CA ALA A 29 -0.90 7.12 9.63
C ALA A 29 -0.15 6.10 10.52
N VAL A 30 0.63 5.20 9.93
CA VAL A 30 1.37 4.16 10.66
C VAL A 30 2.74 4.64 11.12
N ILE A 31 3.54 5.26 10.25
CA ILE A 31 4.90 5.75 10.57
C ILE A 31 4.87 6.89 11.57
N GLY A 32 3.82 7.72 11.58
CA GLY A 32 3.63 8.74 12.60
C GLY A 32 3.46 8.17 14.02
N ALA A 33 3.04 6.92 14.15
CA ALA A 33 2.79 6.26 15.44
C ALA A 33 3.82 5.17 15.79
N VAL A 34 4.42 4.52 14.78
CA VAL A 34 5.34 3.39 14.94
C VAL A 34 6.48 3.53 13.92
N PRO A 35 7.74 3.69 14.35
CA PRO A 35 8.87 3.94 13.44
C PRO A 35 9.37 2.66 12.74
N VAL A 36 8.47 1.95 12.06
CA VAL A 36 8.78 0.74 11.30
C VAL A 36 9.35 1.08 9.92
N SER A 37 10.36 0.33 9.47
CA SER A 37 10.95 0.53 8.15
C SER A 37 9.93 0.26 7.03
N CYS A 38 9.87 1.15 6.03
CA CYS A 38 9.08 0.93 4.82
C CYS A 38 9.86 1.30 3.57
N ARG A 39 9.97 0.35 2.62
CA ARG A 39 10.60 0.55 1.32
C ARG A 39 9.59 0.98 0.28
N ILE A 40 9.93 2.03 -0.46
CA ILE A 40 9.11 2.56 -1.56
C ILE A 40 9.68 2.07 -2.89
N TYR A 41 8.87 1.35 -3.66
CA TYR A 41 9.19 0.96 -5.03
C TYR A 41 8.59 1.96 -6.01
N ALA A 42 9.46 2.68 -6.71
CA ALA A 42 9.07 3.57 -7.81
C ALA A 42 9.29 2.85 -9.15
N PRO A 43 8.32 2.89 -10.08
CA PRO A 43 8.54 2.38 -11.43
C PRO A 43 9.54 3.28 -12.17
N VAL A 44 10.61 2.67 -12.70
CA VAL A 44 11.63 3.35 -13.49
C VAL A 44 11.76 2.63 -14.83
N GLY A 45 11.62 3.36 -15.94
CA GLY A 45 11.70 2.80 -17.28
C GLY A 45 11.24 3.80 -18.35
N GLY A 46 11.41 3.44 -19.62
CA GLY A 46 10.96 4.25 -20.75
C GLY A 46 9.46 4.14 -20.99
N HIS A 47 8.88 5.10 -21.71
CA HIS A 47 7.44 5.11 -22.04
C HIS A 47 6.93 3.82 -22.71
N ARG A 48 7.77 3.12 -23.47
CA ARG A 48 7.40 1.85 -24.14
C ARG A 48 7.17 0.71 -23.14
N GLU A 49 7.91 0.67 -22.05
CA GLU A 49 7.78 -0.37 -21.00
C GLU A 49 6.65 -0.02 -20.01
N LEU A 50 6.32 1.26 -19.92
CA LEU A 50 5.29 1.79 -19.03
C LEU A 50 3.90 1.22 -19.35
N LEU A 51 3.56 0.96 -20.61
CA LEU A 51 2.22 0.49 -21.00
C LEU A 51 1.86 -0.85 -20.35
N ALA A 52 2.75 -1.84 -20.45
CA ALA A 52 2.52 -3.17 -19.86
C ALA A 52 2.54 -3.14 -18.31
N TYR A 53 3.26 -2.19 -17.71
CA TYR A 53 3.23 -1.96 -16.27
C TYR A 53 1.91 -1.30 -15.84
N LEU A 54 1.46 -0.29 -16.56
CA LEU A 54 0.20 0.43 -16.29
C LEU A 54 -1.02 -0.47 -16.41
N VAL A 55 -1.11 -1.32 -17.43
CA VAL A 55 -2.23 -2.26 -17.58
C VAL A 55 -2.35 -3.16 -16.35
N ARG A 56 -1.23 -3.71 -15.84
CA ARG A 56 -1.24 -4.52 -14.62
C ARG A 56 -1.71 -3.72 -13.40
N ARG A 57 -1.24 -2.48 -13.25
CA ARG A 57 -1.62 -1.61 -12.13
C ARG A 57 -3.10 -1.22 -12.19
N LEU A 58 -3.63 -0.95 -13.37
CA LEU A 58 -5.05 -0.61 -13.55
C LEU A 58 -5.96 -1.78 -13.23
N LEU A 59 -5.60 -3.01 -13.62
CA LEU A 59 -6.39 -4.20 -13.29
C LEU A 59 -6.40 -4.47 -11.77
N GLU A 60 -5.25 -4.35 -11.12
CA GLU A 60 -5.11 -4.55 -9.67
C GLU A 60 -5.85 -3.47 -8.87
N ASN A 61 -5.81 -2.21 -9.32
CA ASN A 61 -6.50 -1.08 -8.70
C ASN A 61 -7.99 -0.99 -9.07
N GLY A 62 -8.43 -1.63 -10.15
CA GLY A 62 -9.84 -1.66 -10.59
C GLY A 62 -10.63 -2.83 -10.01
N ALA A 63 -9.98 -3.78 -9.35
CA ALA A 63 -10.65 -4.89 -8.70
C ALA A 63 -11.41 -4.42 -7.46
N ASN A 64 -12.72 -4.66 -7.39
CA ASN A 64 -13.58 -4.30 -6.25
C ASN A 64 -13.17 -4.98 -4.93
N SER A 65 -12.35 -6.04 -4.99
CA SER A 65 -11.77 -6.72 -3.83
C SER A 65 -10.47 -6.10 -3.35
N SER A 66 -9.92 -5.12 -4.07
CA SER A 66 -8.72 -4.41 -3.65
C SER A 66 -9.06 -3.46 -2.51
N PHE A 67 -8.22 -3.46 -1.47
CA PHE A 67 -8.37 -2.59 -0.31
C PHE A 67 -8.32 -1.10 -0.68
N VAL A 68 -7.54 -0.72 -1.71
CA VAL A 68 -7.31 0.68 -2.07
C VAL A 68 -8.59 1.39 -2.55
N PRO A 69 -9.37 0.83 -3.50
CA PRO A 69 -10.70 1.34 -3.85
C PRO A 69 -11.69 1.38 -2.68
N GLN A 70 -11.69 0.35 -1.83
CA GLN A 70 -12.62 0.26 -0.69
C GLN A 70 -12.33 1.34 0.36
N ALA A 71 -11.05 1.54 0.69
CA ALA A 71 -10.61 2.59 1.62
C ALA A 71 -10.84 4.01 1.08
N GLY A 72 -10.81 4.20 -0.24
CA GLY A 72 -11.19 5.45 -0.89
C GLY A 72 -12.70 5.67 -1.02
N GLY A 73 -13.50 4.61 -0.85
CA GLY A 73 -14.95 4.64 -0.97
C GLY A 73 -15.63 5.18 0.29
N ARG A 74 -16.19 6.40 0.22
CA ARG A 74 -16.92 7.05 1.33
C ARG A 74 -18.10 6.26 1.91
N THR A 75 -18.54 5.21 1.22
CA THR A 75 -19.69 4.37 1.58
C THR A 75 -19.33 3.05 2.25
N VAL A 76 -18.04 2.69 2.33
CA VAL A 76 -17.61 1.46 3.02
C VAL A 76 -17.33 1.79 4.49
N PRO A 77 -18.07 1.20 5.46
CA PRO A 77 -17.80 1.41 6.88
C PRO A 77 -16.40 0.90 7.27
N VAL A 78 -15.71 1.61 8.16
CA VAL A 78 -14.36 1.23 8.63
C VAL A 78 -14.33 -0.17 9.24
N ALA A 79 -15.40 -0.61 9.90
CA ALA A 79 -15.49 -1.96 10.47
C ALA A 79 -15.52 -3.08 9.42
N GLN A 80 -15.67 -2.76 8.14
CA GLN A 80 -15.68 -3.70 7.01
C GLN A 80 -14.38 -3.64 6.17
N LEU A 81 -13.44 -2.77 6.54
CA LEU A 81 -12.10 -2.64 5.94
C LEU A 81 -11.07 -3.44 6.73
#